data_AF-A0A954WR31-F1
#
_entry.id   AF-A0A954WR31-F1
#
_cell.length_a   1.000
_cell.length_b   1.000
_cell.length_c   1.000
_cell.angle_alpha   90.00
_cell.angle_beta   90.00
_cell.angle_gamma   90.00
#
_symmetry.space_group_name_H-M   'P 1'
#
loop_
_entity.id
_entity.type
_entity.pdbx_description
1 polymer ?
#
loop_
_entity_poly.entity_id
_entity_poly.type
_entity_poly.pdbx_seq_one_letter_code
_entity_poly.pdbx_strand_id
1 'polypeptide(L)'
;MVAKDDNTPEGVYRRFMIANLSGDEATIRPLIVNNEDGDVLWQGVYPVDVAAALAQQYRGMEISRIESSDADRVVLQSPALPIPLAVVNLEGTWRIDAGPIIDFRKVPTAADSMTSKTRRYPNT
;
A
#
# COMPACT_ATOMS: atom_id res chain seq x y z
N MET A 1 10.19 -5.45 22.35
CA MET A 1 10.23 -6.77 21.69
C MET A 1 9.43 -6.65 20.41
N VAL A 2 10.06 -6.84 19.25
CA VAL A 2 9.36 -7.00 17.97
C VAL A 2 8.70 -8.37 18.02
N ALA A 3 7.38 -8.46 17.76
CA ALA A 3 6.70 -9.75 17.81
C ALA A 3 7.31 -10.68 16.76
N LYS A 4 7.38 -11.98 17.04
CA LYS A 4 8.03 -12.98 16.18
C LYS A 4 7.50 -12.96 14.73
N ASP A 5 6.27 -12.49 14.56
CA ASP A 5 5.57 -12.42 13.28
C ASP A 5 5.87 -11.13 12.50
N ASP A 6 6.42 -10.08 13.11
CA ASP A 6 6.63 -8.78 12.47
C ASP A 6 7.71 -8.83 11.38
N ASN A 7 8.72 -9.68 11.54
CA ASN A 7 9.82 -9.86 10.57
C ASN A 7 9.54 -10.93 9.51
N THR A 8 8.29 -11.37 9.37
CA THR A 8 7.85 -12.19 8.23
C THR A 8 7.40 -11.29 7.07
N PRO A 9 7.35 -11.80 5.83
CA PRO A 9 6.74 -11.06 4.71
C PRO A 9 5.36 -10.50 5.05
N GLU A 10 4.50 -11.31 5.68
CA GLU A 10 3.15 -10.93 6.11
C GLU A 10 3.16 -9.88 7.21
N GLY A 11 4.11 -9.96 8.15
CA GLY A 11 4.31 -8.96 9.19
C GLY A 11 4.71 -7.60 8.61
N VAL A 12 5.65 -7.59 7.67
CA VAL A 12 6.06 -6.36 6.96
C VAL A 12 4.90 -5.78 6.16
N TYR A 13 4.18 -6.62 5.40
CA TYR A 13 3.00 -6.21 4.66
C TYR A 13 1.94 -5.59 5.56
N ARG A 14 1.59 -6.24 6.67
CA ARG A 14 0.61 -5.72 7.62
C ARG A 14 1.04 -4.38 8.22
N ARG A 15 2.30 -4.25 8.63
CA ARG A 15 2.85 -2.98 9.15
C ARG A 15 2.77 -1.88 8.11
N PHE A 16 3.11 -2.18 6.85
CA PHE A 16 2.98 -1.24 5.75
C PHE A 16 1.53 -0.81 5.55
N MET A 17 0.59 -1.76 5.48
CA MET A 17 -0.84 -1.45 5.31
C MET A 17 -1.38 -0.55 6.42
N ILE A 18 -0.99 -0.78 7.68
CA ILE A 18 -1.40 0.05 8.82
C ILE A 18 -0.76 1.43 8.73
N ALA A 19 0.55 1.51 8.46
CA ALA A 19 1.26 2.79 8.34
C ALA A 19 0.71 3.67 7.21
N ASN A 20 0.26 3.03 6.12
CA ASN A 20 -0.32 3.70 4.97
C ASN A 20 -1.66 4.38 5.27
N LEU A 21 -2.36 4.00 6.35
CA LEU A 21 -3.63 4.64 6.75
C LEU A 21 -3.43 6.09 7.22
N SER A 22 -2.29 6.37 7.85
CA SER A 22 -1.95 7.70 8.37
C SER A 22 -0.99 8.48 7.48
N GLY A 23 -0.46 7.86 6.42
CA GLY A 23 0.51 8.50 5.53
C GLY A 23 1.79 8.95 6.25
N ASP A 24 2.21 8.26 7.32
CA ASP A 24 3.40 8.68 8.07
C ASP A 24 4.68 8.24 7.36
N GLU A 25 5.37 9.18 6.72
CA GLU A 25 6.63 8.94 6.00
C GLU A 25 7.66 8.23 6.88
N ALA A 26 7.83 8.64 8.14
CA ALA A 26 8.85 8.09 9.02
C ALA A 26 8.61 6.60 9.31
N THR A 27 7.34 6.17 9.29
CA THR A 27 6.93 4.78 9.48
C THR A 27 6.91 4.00 8.15
N ILE A 28 6.51 4.61 7.03
CA ILE A 28 6.38 3.94 5.73
C ILE A 28 7.75 3.74 5.07
N ARG A 29 8.60 4.77 5.04
CA ARG A 29 9.90 4.77 4.34
C ARG A 29 10.80 3.57 4.70
N PRO A 30 10.96 3.14 5.97
CA PRO A 30 11.78 1.97 6.29
C PRO A 30 11.17 0.63 5.85
N LEU A 31 9.88 0.58 5.52
CA LEU A 31 9.17 -0.65 5.16
C LEU A 31 9.17 -0.93 3.66
N ILE A 32 9.57 0.02 2.82
CA ILE A 32 9.53 -0.10 1.35
C ILE A 32 10.94 -0.18 0.75
N VAL A 33 11.04 -0.81 -0.42
CA VAL A 33 12.19 -0.62 -1.30
C VAL A 33 12.19 0.85 -1.74
N ASN A 34 13.39 1.45 -1.80
CA ASN A 34 13.51 2.85 -2.20
C ASN A 34 12.88 3.05 -3.60
N ASN A 35 12.02 4.06 -3.70
CA ASN A 35 11.28 4.38 -4.92
C ASN A 35 11.26 5.91 -5.08
N GLU A 36 11.53 6.40 -6.29
CA GLU A 36 11.60 7.84 -6.58
C GLU A 36 10.28 8.58 -6.33
N ASP A 37 9.16 7.86 -6.49
CA ASP A 37 7.79 8.34 -6.34
C ASP A 37 7.17 7.87 -5.02
N GLY A 38 8.00 7.52 -4.03
CA GLY A 38 7.52 7.05 -2.74
C GLY A 38 6.57 8.03 -2.06
N ASP A 39 6.64 9.31 -2.42
CA ASP A 39 5.87 10.39 -1.81
C ASP A 39 4.37 10.29 -1.97
N VAL A 40 3.93 9.62 -3.03
CA VAL A 40 2.54 9.22 -3.23
C VAL A 40 1.98 8.41 -2.04
N LEU A 41 2.84 7.76 -1.24
CA LEU A 41 2.41 6.93 -0.11
C LEU A 41 2.06 7.71 1.16
N TRP A 42 2.58 8.92 1.34
CA TRP A 42 2.31 9.78 2.50
C TRP A 42 1.37 10.96 2.20
N GLN A 43 0.72 10.95 1.04
CA GLN A 43 -0.26 11.97 0.65
C GLN A 43 -1.69 11.66 1.12
N GLY A 44 -2.00 10.40 1.44
CA GLY A 44 -3.32 9.97 1.91
C GLY A 44 -3.37 9.87 3.44
N VAL A 45 -4.31 10.57 4.07
CA VAL A 45 -4.50 10.53 5.52
C VAL A 45 -5.98 10.29 5.81
N TYR A 46 -6.31 9.10 6.32
CA TYR A 46 -7.62 8.89 6.94
C TYR A 46 -7.70 9.70 8.24
N PRO A 47 -8.91 10.18 8.63
CA PRO A 47 -9.12 10.70 9.98
C PRO A 47 -8.63 9.70 11.04
N VAL A 48 -8.08 10.21 12.15
CA VAL A 48 -7.38 9.38 13.16
C VAL A 48 -8.25 8.25 13.71
N ASP A 49 -9.53 8.51 13.94
CA ASP A 49 -10.52 7.53 14.39
C ASP A 49 -10.80 6.46 13.33
N VAL A 50 -10.92 6.86 12.06
CA VAL A 50 -11.09 5.94 10.93
C VAL A 50 -9.84 5.08 10.73
N ALA A 51 -8.66 5.69 10.79
CA ALA A 51 -7.38 4.98 10.69
C ALA A 51 -7.22 3.95 11.83
N ALA A 52 -7.61 4.31 13.05
CA ALA A 52 -7.57 3.38 14.19
C ALA A 52 -8.52 2.18 14.01
N ALA A 53 -9.74 2.43 13.52
CA ALA A 53 -10.72 1.37 13.24
C ALA A 53 -10.22 0.42 12.14
N LEU A 54 -9.72 0.97 11.03
CA LEU A 54 -9.15 0.18 9.93
C LEU A 54 -7.90 -0.59 10.36
N ALA A 55 -7.02 0.03 11.16
CA ALA A 55 -5.84 -0.65 11.68
C ALA A 55 -6.21 -1.87 12.53
N GLN A 56 -7.26 -1.77 13.35
CA GLN A 56 -7.76 -2.91 14.12
C GLN A 56 -8.26 -4.04 13.22
N GLN A 57 -8.97 -3.71 12.13
CA GLN A 57 -9.39 -4.68 11.13
C GLN A 57 -8.18 -5.35 10.43
N TYR A 58 -7.18 -4.56 10.03
CA TYR A 58 -6.00 -5.07 9.33
C TYR A 58 -5.12 -5.99 10.18
N ARG A 59 -5.14 -5.83 11.51
CA ARG A 59 -4.45 -6.75 12.42
C ARG A 59 -4.96 -8.18 12.32
N GLY A 60 -6.28 -8.36 12.21
CA GLY A 60 -6.92 -9.68 12.10
C GLY A 60 -7.13 -10.16 10.66
N MET A 61 -6.71 -9.38 9.67
CA MET A 61 -6.94 -9.68 8.26
C MET A 61 -6.09 -10.87 7.81
N GLU A 62 -6.71 -11.77 7.04
CA GLU A 62 -6.03 -12.84 6.34
C GLU A 62 -5.18 -12.27 5.20
N ILE A 63 -3.94 -12.74 5.12
CA ILE A 63 -2.99 -12.41 4.06
C ILE A 63 -2.63 -13.71 3.36
N SER A 64 -2.91 -13.78 2.07
CA SER A 64 -2.65 -14.97 1.26
C SER A 64 -1.36 -14.80 0.46
N ARG A 65 -0.51 -15.83 0.44
CA ARG A 65 0.60 -15.94 -0.52
C ARG A 65 0.05 -16.43 -1.85
N ILE A 66 0.23 -15.67 -2.91
CA ILE A 66 -0.20 -16.07 -4.26
C ILE A 66 0.98 -16.49 -5.15
N GLU A 67 2.20 -16.10 -4.79
CA GLU A 67 3.44 -16.56 -5.42
C GLU A 67 4.54 -16.66 -4.35
N SER A 68 5.22 -17.81 -4.28
CA SER A 68 6.25 -18.08 -3.26
C SER A 68 7.32 -19.07 -3.72
N SER A 69 7.59 -19.15 -5.03
CA SER A 69 8.65 -20.02 -5.57
C SER A 69 10.06 -19.47 -5.31
N ASP A 70 10.17 -18.21 -4.90
CA ASP A 70 11.41 -17.52 -4.60
C ASP A 70 11.58 -17.36 -3.09
N ALA A 71 12.75 -17.71 -2.56
CA ALA A 71 13.06 -17.60 -1.14
C ALA A 71 13.16 -16.13 -0.69
N ASP A 72 13.52 -15.23 -1.60
CA ASP A 72 13.77 -13.81 -1.33
C ASP A 72 12.63 -12.92 -1.84
N ARG A 73 11.54 -13.50 -2.35
CA ARG A 73 10.39 -12.74 -2.85
C ARG A 73 9.09 -13.50 -2.65
N VAL A 74 8.11 -12.84 -2.03
CA VAL A 74 6.75 -13.37 -1.85
C VAL A 74 5.75 -12.35 -2.37
N VAL A 75 4.77 -12.80 -3.15
CA VAL A 75 3.65 -11.94 -3.56
C VAL A 75 2.45 -12.21 -2.66
N LEU A 76 1.96 -11.16 -2.03
CA LEU A 76 0.90 -11.20 -1.03
C LEU A 76 -0.36 -10.48 -1.53
N GLN A 77 -1.51 -11.08 -1.23
CA GLN A 77 -2.82 -10.51 -1.48
C GLN A 77 -3.60 -10.39 -0.17
N SER A 78 -4.38 -9.32 -0.04
CA SER A 78 -5.30 -9.15 1.07
C SER A 78 -6.54 -8.36 0.64
N PRO A 79 -7.65 -8.44 1.39
CA PRO A 79 -8.83 -7.62 1.15
C PRO A 79 -8.60 -6.09 1.26
N ALA A 80 -7.49 -5.65 1.85
CA ALA A 80 -7.21 -4.21 2.04
C ALA A 80 -6.78 -3.50 0.75
N LEU A 81 -6.32 -4.22 -0.27
CA LEU A 81 -5.90 -3.65 -1.54
C LEU A 81 -6.46 -4.46 -2.73
N PRO A 82 -6.87 -3.78 -3.81
CA PRO A 82 -7.33 -4.45 -5.03
C PRO A 82 -6.18 -5.04 -5.87
N ILE A 83 -4.92 -4.79 -5.48
CA ILE A 83 -3.72 -5.26 -6.17
C ILE A 83 -2.86 -6.09 -5.21
N PRO A 84 -2.21 -7.16 -5.70
CA PRO A 84 -1.19 -7.86 -4.92
C PRO A 84 0.09 -7.03 -4.82
N LEU A 85 0.85 -7.20 -3.74
CA LEU A 85 2.15 -6.55 -3.56
C LEU A 85 3.24 -7.60 -3.31
N ALA A 86 4.42 -7.37 -3.87
CA ALA A 86 5.59 -8.16 -3.55
C ALA A 86 6.24 -7.66 -2.26
N VAL A 87 6.71 -8.59 -1.45
CA VAL A 87 7.63 -8.36 -0.34
C VAL A 87 8.93 -9.05 -0.68
N VAL A 88 10.02 -8.30 -0.70
CA VAL A 88 11.36 -8.76 -1.09
C VAL A 88 12.30 -8.75 0.10
N ASN A 89 13.15 -9.77 0.20
CA ASN A 89 14.19 -9.86 1.20
C ASN A 89 15.44 -9.20 0.65
N LEU A 90 15.87 -8.11 1.28
CA LEU A 90 17.12 -7.44 0.99
C LEU A 90 18.07 -7.68 2.17
N GLU A 91 19.02 -8.60 1.98
CA GLU A 91 20.08 -8.90 2.95
C GLU A 91 19.56 -9.24 4.36
N GLY A 92 18.51 -10.06 4.44
CA GLY A 92 17.87 -10.46 5.69
C GLY A 92 16.77 -9.52 6.18
N THR A 93 16.47 -8.46 5.43
CA THR A 93 15.41 -7.49 5.75
C THR A 93 14.31 -7.51 4.70
N TRP A 94 13.11 -7.91 5.11
CA TRP A 94 11.92 -7.84 4.25
C TRP A 94 11.44 -6.40 4.05
N ARG A 95 11.15 -6.03 2.80
CA ARG A 95 10.60 -4.74 2.40
C ARG A 95 9.54 -4.90 1.32
N ILE A 96 8.61 -3.96 1.25
CA ILE A 96 7.55 -3.91 0.23
C ILE A 96 8.10 -3.32 -1.05
N ASP A 97 7.91 -4.02 -2.17
CA ASP A 97 7.95 -3.39 -3.48
C ASP A 97 6.68 -2.56 -3.67
N ALA A 98 6.81 -1.25 -3.47
CA ALA A 98 5.68 -0.33 -3.47
C ALA A 98 5.31 0.21 -4.86
N GLY A 99 6.07 -0.13 -5.91
CA GLY A 99 5.81 0.34 -7.28
C GLY A 99 4.34 0.17 -7.70
N PRO A 100 3.75 -1.03 -7.58
CA PRO A 100 2.37 -1.27 -8.01
C PRO A 100 1.31 -0.39 -7.32
N ILE A 101 1.45 -0.10 -6.02
CA ILE A 101 0.50 0.76 -5.29
C ILE A 101 0.71 2.24 -5.60
N ILE A 102 1.95 2.65 -5.83
CA ILE A 102 2.28 4.00 -6.29
C ILE A 102 1.64 4.24 -7.67
N ASP A 103 1.85 3.32 -8.60
CA ASP A 103 1.26 3.39 -9.94
C ASP A 103 -0.27 3.42 -9.87
N PHE A 104 -0.87 2.55 -9.04
CA PHE A 104 -2.32 2.52 -8.84
C PHE A 104 -2.89 3.86 -8.34
N ARG A 105 -2.15 4.59 -7.49
CA ARG A 105 -2.57 5.91 -6.97
C ARG A 105 -2.34 7.05 -7.94
N LYS A 106 -1.41 6.90 -8.89
CA LYS A 106 -1.13 7.89 -9.94
C LYS A 106 -2.16 7.87 -11.06
N VAL A 107 -2.92 6.79 -11.23
CA VAL A 107 -3.99 6.73 -12.23
C VAL A 107 -5.05 7.77 -11.89
N PRO A 108 -5.33 8.75 -12.76
CA PRO A 108 -6.39 9.71 -12.53
C PRO A 108 -7.70 8.95 -12.33
N THR A 109 -8.37 9.18 -11.21
CA THR A 109 -9.70 8.60 -11.02
C THR A 109 -10.60 9.10 -12.14
N ALA A 110 -11.53 8.27 -12.63
CA ALA A 110 -12.43 8.66 -13.73
C ALA A 110 -13.20 9.97 -13.47
N ALA A 111 -13.27 10.42 -12.21
CA ALA A 111 -13.78 11.73 -11.82
C ALA A 111 -12.99 12.91 -12.43
N ASP A 112 -11.67 12.80 -12.60
CA ASP A 112 -10.82 13.83 -13.23
C ASP A 112 -10.97 13.85 -14.76
N SER A 113 -11.42 12.76 -15.36
CA SER A 113 -11.67 12.67 -16.81
C SER A 113 -13.02 13.27 -17.23
N MET A 114 -13.95 13.52 -16.29
CA MET A 114 -15.27 14.10 -16.58
C MET A 114 -15.31 15.63 -16.51
N THR A 115 -14.40 16.29 -15.80
CA THR A 115 -14.36 17.77 -15.72
C THR A 115 -13.79 18.44 -16.97
N SER A 116 -13.07 17.69 -17.82
CA SER A 116 -12.42 18.23 -19.03
C SER A 116 -13.29 18.17 -20.31
N LYS A 117 -14.46 17.52 -20.29
CA LYS A 117 -15.28 17.30 -21.51
C LYS A 117 -16.59 18.09 -21.61
N THR A 118 -16.95 18.92 -20.62
CA THR A 118 -18.24 19.63 -20.62
C THR A 118 -18.09 21.16 -20.74
N ARG A 119 -17.26 21.62 -21.68
CA ARG A 119 -17.40 22.96 -22.27
C ARG A 119 -17.48 22.83 -23.78
N ARG A 120 -18.68 22.58 -24.29
CA ARG A 120 -19.17 23.05 -25.60
C ARG A 120 -20.66 22.75 -25.68
N TYR A 121 -21.49 23.74 -25.37
CA TYR A 121 -22.82 23.83 -25.95
C TYR A 121 -22.66 24.19 -27.45
N PRO A 122 -23.67 23.89 -28.29
CA PRO A 122 -24.47 25.02 -28.70
C PRO A 122 -25.98 24.78 -28.60
N ASN A 123 -26.62 25.93 -28.41
CA ASN A 123 -28.03 26.23 -28.34
C ASN A 123 -28.69 26.08 -29.72
N THR A 124 -29.87 25.46 -29.79
CA THR A 124 -30.91 25.70 -30.81
C THR A 124 -32.26 25.36 -30.25
#